data_AF-A0A940P074-F1
#
_entry.id   AF-A0A940P074-F1
#
_cell.length_a   1.000
_cell.length_b   1.000
_cell.length_c   1.000
_cell.angle_alpha   90.00
_cell.angle_beta   90.00
_cell.angle_gamma   90.00
#
_symmetry.space_group_name_H-M   'P 1'
#
loop_
_entity.id
_entity.type
_entity.pdbx_description
1 polymer ?
#
loop_
_entity_poly.entity_id
_entity_poly.type
_entity_poly.pdbx_seq_one_letter_code
_entity_poly.pdbx_strand_id
1 'polypeptide(L)'
;RLAFSYSSGYETCWTDWSKGFRYLTVPVAGWTFRLKLKRQDDSLQQMHNYLQAVMHYAGTLSLEAESHTISISDAHAGDIICKGGTPGHVVMIVDESRNEAGERRFLIAQGLTPSQSAHILSGWRDAPDPWYTEEQLSAQEIKFSSYCFEPDALRRWKEGFPNAADTN
;
A
#
# COMPACT_ATOMS: atom_id res chain seq x y z
N ARG A 1 13.51 -10.06 -1.87
CA ARG A 1 13.68 -9.34 -3.15
C ARG A 1 12.98 -7.99 -3.02
N LEU A 2 13.62 -6.87 -3.38
CA LEU A 2 12.98 -5.53 -3.38
C LEU A 2 12.53 -5.18 -4.80
N ALA A 3 11.23 -5.24 -5.06
CA ALA A 3 10.64 -4.98 -6.35
C ALA A 3 9.24 -4.37 -6.22
N PHE A 4 8.92 -3.42 -7.09
CA PHE A 4 7.66 -2.68 -7.12
C PHE A 4 7.23 -2.45 -8.57
N SER A 5 5.93 -2.41 -8.79
CA SER A 5 5.35 -2.10 -10.08
C SER A 5 5.10 -0.61 -10.22
N TYR A 6 5.42 -0.03 -11.38
CA TYR A 6 4.98 1.31 -11.72
C TYR A 6 3.50 1.30 -12.11
N SER A 7 2.89 2.49 -12.21
CA SER A 7 1.49 2.66 -12.63
C SER A 7 1.27 2.18 -14.08
N SER A 8 2.34 2.08 -14.85
CA SER A 8 2.36 1.49 -16.19
C SER A 8 2.36 -0.06 -16.20
N GLY A 9 2.38 -0.72 -15.04
CA GLY A 9 2.41 -2.18 -14.90
C GLY A 9 3.79 -2.83 -15.04
N TYR A 10 4.86 -2.04 -15.23
CA TYR A 10 6.22 -2.58 -15.32
C TYR A 10 6.85 -2.72 -13.95
N GLU A 11 7.38 -3.90 -13.66
CA GLU A 11 8.12 -4.16 -12.42
C GLU A 11 9.55 -3.58 -12.51
N THR A 12 9.92 -2.82 -11.49
CA THR A 12 11.29 -2.36 -11.24
C THR A 12 11.83 -3.07 -10.01
N CYS A 13 13.08 -3.54 -10.05
CA CYS A 13 13.72 -4.17 -8.91
C CYS A 13 15.09 -3.58 -8.60
N TRP A 14 15.44 -3.55 -7.31
CA TRP A 14 16.71 -3.02 -6.84
C TRP A 14 17.92 -3.73 -7.47
N THR A 15 17.81 -5.04 -7.69
CA THR A 15 18.89 -5.85 -8.28
C THR A 15 19.22 -5.43 -9.72
N ASP A 16 18.23 -4.99 -10.49
CA ASP A 16 18.47 -4.47 -11.84
C ASP A 16 18.96 -3.02 -11.78
N TRP A 17 18.37 -2.20 -10.90
CA TRP A 17 18.78 -0.82 -10.72
C TRP A 17 20.25 -0.67 -10.33
N SER A 18 20.70 -1.47 -9.36
CA SER A 18 22.09 -1.50 -8.87
C SER A 18 23.08 -2.02 -9.92
N LYS A 19 22.65 -2.86 -10.86
CA LYS A 19 23.46 -3.29 -12.02
C LYS A 19 23.53 -2.25 -13.14
N GLY A 20 22.87 -1.11 -12.98
CA GLY A 20 22.87 0.02 -13.91
C GLY A 20 21.76 0.00 -14.96
N PHE A 21 20.75 -0.86 -14.80
CA PHE A 21 19.56 -0.86 -15.65
C PHE A 21 18.62 0.28 -15.25
N ARG A 22 17.98 0.89 -16.24
CA ARG A 22 16.92 1.90 -16.09
C ARG A 22 15.77 1.57 -17.01
N TYR A 23 14.58 2.01 -16.62
CA TYR A 23 13.33 1.80 -17.36
C TYR A 23 12.94 3.11 -18.01
N LEU A 24 12.90 3.14 -19.35
CA LEU A 24 12.44 4.28 -20.13
C LEU A 24 11.05 3.96 -20.67
N THR A 25 10.04 4.67 -20.18
CA THR A 25 8.66 4.54 -20.66
C THR A 25 8.40 5.56 -21.76
N VAL A 26 7.81 5.12 -22.86
CA VAL A 26 7.33 5.94 -23.99
C VAL A 26 5.80 5.94 -23.93
N PRO A 27 5.17 6.93 -23.27
CA PRO A 27 3.74 6.89 -22.95
C PRO A 27 2.84 6.76 -24.18
N VAL A 28 3.20 7.43 -25.29
CA VAL A 28 2.43 7.44 -26.54
C VAL A 28 2.34 6.06 -27.19
N ALA A 29 3.36 5.21 -26.99
CA ALA A 29 3.43 3.87 -27.58
C ALA A 29 3.11 2.75 -26.57
N GLY A 30 2.96 3.06 -25.28
CA GLY A 30 2.79 2.06 -24.21
C GLY A 30 4.01 1.16 -23.98
N TRP A 31 5.19 1.54 -24.52
CA TRP A 31 6.40 0.74 -24.43
C TRP A 31 7.27 1.16 -23.25
N THR A 32 7.84 0.19 -22.55
CA THR A 32 8.92 0.45 -21.60
C THR A 32 10.14 -0.39 -21.95
N PHE A 33 11.27 0.27 -22.06
CA PHE A 33 12.55 -0.35 -22.38
C PHE A 33 13.41 -0.45 -21.13
N ARG A 34 13.93 -1.66 -20.86
CA ARG A 34 14.98 -1.86 -19.85
C ARG A 34 16.35 -1.72 -20.53
N LEU A 35 17.06 -0.65 -20.23
CA LEU A 35 18.34 -0.31 -20.85
C LEU A 35 19.43 -0.21 -19.79
N LYS A 36 20.64 -0.70 -20.10
CA LYS A 36 21.81 -0.52 -19.22
C LYS A 36 22.44 0.85 -19.49
N LEU A 37 22.04 1.86 -18.73
CA LEU A 37 22.44 3.26 -18.93
C LEU A 37 23.51 3.74 -17.94
N LYS A 38 23.75 2.98 -16.85
CA LYS A 38 24.70 3.32 -15.80
C LYS A 38 25.65 2.15 -15.54
N ARG A 39 26.75 2.44 -14.85
CA ARG A 39 27.63 1.42 -14.27
C ARG A 39 26.93 0.79 -13.06
N GLN A 40 27.43 -0.38 -12.66
CA GLN A 40 27.01 -0.99 -11.41
C GLN A 40 27.38 -0.08 -10.24
N ASP A 41 26.44 0.14 -9.34
CA ASP A 41 26.56 1.00 -8.17
C ASP A 41 25.47 0.58 -7.16
N ASP A 42 25.89 -0.01 -6.06
CA ASP A 42 25.05 -0.52 -4.96
C ASP A 42 25.12 0.38 -3.72
N SER A 43 25.60 1.62 -3.87
CA SER A 43 25.65 2.59 -2.79
C SER A 43 24.27 2.93 -2.23
N LEU A 44 24.24 3.36 -0.97
CA LEU A 44 23.03 3.87 -0.32
C LEU A 44 22.39 5.02 -1.11
N GLN A 45 23.20 5.87 -1.74
CA GLN A 45 22.70 6.94 -2.59
C GLN A 45 21.90 6.39 -3.78
N GLN A 46 22.34 5.30 -4.41
CA GLN A 46 21.55 4.68 -5.48
C GLN A 46 20.30 4.01 -4.97
N MET A 47 20.32 3.45 -3.75
CA MET A 47 19.11 2.92 -3.11
C MET A 47 18.08 4.04 -2.92
N HIS A 48 18.51 5.21 -2.43
CA HIS A 48 17.63 6.38 -2.33
C HIS A 48 17.09 6.81 -3.69
N ASN A 49 17.94 6.86 -4.74
CA ASN A 49 17.49 7.21 -6.09
C ASN A 49 16.47 6.19 -6.64
N TYR A 50 16.65 4.90 -6.35
CA TYR A 50 15.71 3.85 -6.70
C TYR A 50 14.37 4.06 -6.02
N LEU A 51 14.36 4.27 -4.70
CA LEU A 51 13.14 4.51 -3.94
C LEU A 51 12.43 5.79 -4.38
N GLN A 52 13.17 6.85 -4.72
CA GLN A 52 12.59 8.06 -5.31
C GLN A 52 11.90 7.79 -6.64
N ALA A 53 12.49 6.97 -7.51
CA ALA A 53 11.86 6.58 -8.76
C ALA A 53 10.58 5.75 -8.51
N VAL A 54 10.62 4.81 -7.55
CA VAL A 54 9.43 4.05 -7.11
C VAL A 54 8.34 5.00 -6.62
N MET A 55 8.65 5.90 -5.69
CA MET A 55 7.68 6.87 -5.14
C MET A 55 7.12 7.84 -6.19
N HIS A 56 7.85 8.08 -7.29
CA HIS A 56 7.40 8.96 -8.36
C HIS A 56 6.48 8.27 -9.36
N TYR A 57 6.73 6.99 -9.67
CA TYR A 57 6.01 6.26 -10.74
C TYR A 57 5.04 5.19 -10.25
N ALA A 58 5.14 4.75 -9.00
CA ALA A 58 4.16 3.90 -8.35
C ALA A 58 3.16 4.74 -7.54
N GLY A 59 1.92 4.27 -7.48
CA GLY A 59 0.85 4.92 -6.72
C GLY A 59 -0.22 3.91 -6.32
N THR A 60 -1.41 4.40 -5.95
CA THR A 60 -2.52 3.51 -5.54
C THR A 60 -2.95 2.55 -6.66
N LEU A 61 -2.82 2.95 -7.93
CA LEU A 61 -3.09 2.05 -9.06
C LEU A 61 -2.12 0.86 -9.09
N SER A 62 -0.83 1.11 -8.86
CA SER A 62 0.18 0.06 -8.76
C SER A 62 -0.07 -0.83 -7.54
N LEU A 63 -0.37 -0.21 -6.40
CA LEU A 63 -0.61 -0.91 -5.14
C LEU A 63 -1.84 -1.81 -5.20
N GLU A 64 -2.93 -1.34 -5.81
CA GLU A 64 -4.14 -2.14 -6.05
C GLU A 64 -3.86 -3.32 -6.99
N ALA A 65 -3.10 -3.11 -8.06
CA ALA A 65 -2.70 -4.16 -8.99
C ALA A 65 -1.75 -5.20 -8.39
N GLU A 66 -0.90 -4.81 -7.43
CA GLU A 66 0.01 -5.71 -6.70
C GLU A 66 -0.61 -6.35 -5.44
N SER A 67 -1.91 -6.11 -5.19
CA SER A 67 -2.62 -6.62 -4.03
C SER A 67 -3.85 -7.43 -4.45
N HIS A 68 -4.31 -8.28 -3.54
CA HIS A 68 -5.53 -9.07 -3.72
C HIS A 68 -6.52 -8.74 -2.60
N THR A 69 -7.81 -8.80 -2.92
CA THR A 69 -8.89 -8.60 -1.93
C THR A 69 -8.87 -9.73 -0.91
N ILE A 70 -9.10 -9.39 0.36
CA ILE A 70 -9.18 -10.34 1.48
C ILE A 70 -10.49 -10.16 2.24
N SER A 71 -10.88 -11.18 3.00
CA SER A 71 -11.98 -11.09 3.96
C SER A 71 -11.54 -10.34 5.21
N ILE A 72 -12.48 -9.66 5.89
CA ILE A 72 -12.24 -9.02 7.19
C ILE A 72 -11.77 -10.02 8.26
N SER A 73 -12.20 -11.27 8.16
CA SER A 73 -11.75 -12.36 9.05
C SER A 73 -10.24 -12.61 8.98
N ASP A 74 -9.64 -12.34 7.82
CA ASP A 74 -8.22 -12.62 7.55
C ASP A 74 -7.34 -11.39 7.76
N ALA A 75 -7.96 -10.21 7.93
CA ALA A 75 -7.30 -8.92 8.07
C ALA A 75 -6.36 -8.91 9.27
N HIS A 76 -5.19 -8.27 9.16
CA HIS A 76 -4.28 -8.03 10.27
C HIS A 76 -3.44 -6.78 10.01
N ALA A 77 -2.61 -6.41 10.99
CA ALA A 77 -1.68 -5.28 10.85
C ALA A 77 -0.77 -5.45 9.63
N GLY A 78 -0.73 -4.44 8.77
CA GLY A 78 -0.01 -4.44 7.49
C GLY A 78 -0.92 -4.58 6.27
N ASP A 79 -2.16 -5.04 6.44
CA ASP A 79 -3.17 -5.00 5.37
C ASP A 79 -3.63 -3.57 5.10
N ILE A 80 -4.15 -3.36 3.89
CA ILE A 80 -4.49 -2.03 3.38
C ILE A 80 -5.97 -1.97 2.96
N ILE A 81 -6.53 -0.76 3.00
CA ILE A 81 -7.80 -0.46 2.37
C ILE A 81 -7.50 0.55 1.27
N CYS A 82 -7.64 0.12 0.02
CA CYS A 82 -7.06 0.81 -1.13
C CYS A 82 -8.05 0.89 -2.28
N LYS A 83 -8.07 2.06 -2.92
CA LYS A 83 -8.72 2.30 -4.21
C LYS A 83 -7.70 2.88 -5.18
N GLY A 84 -7.42 2.13 -6.25
CA GLY A 84 -6.50 2.55 -7.29
C GLY A 84 -7.04 3.69 -8.16
N GLY A 85 -6.12 4.45 -8.78
CA GLY A 85 -6.45 5.44 -9.79
C GLY A 85 -6.22 6.90 -9.37
N THR A 86 -6.84 7.83 -10.08
CA THR A 86 -6.73 9.28 -9.86
C THR A 86 -8.10 9.93 -10.01
N PRO A 87 -8.76 10.31 -8.90
CA PRO A 87 -8.28 10.22 -7.52
C PRO A 87 -8.30 8.78 -6.98
N GLY A 88 -7.22 8.39 -6.32
CA GLY A 88 -7.12 7.15 -5.57
C GLY A 88 -6.78 7.44 -4.10
N HIS A 89 -7.00 6.46 -3.22
CA HIS A 89 -6.72 6.61 -1.80
C HIS A 89 -6.29 5.28 -1.17
N VAL A 90 -5.53 5.37 -0.08
CA VAL A 90 -5.11 4.19 0.69
C VAL A 90 -4.96 4.54 2.16
N VAL A 91 -5.42 3.62 3.00
CA VAL A 91 -5.16 3.60 4.44
C VAL A 91 -4.64 2.21 4.83
N MET A 92 -4.01 2.09 6.00
CA MET A 92 -3.37 0.85 6.45
C MET A 92 -3.85 0.47 7.85
N ILE A 93 -4.09 -0.82 8.07
CA ILE A 93 -4.26 -1.39 9.40
C ILE A 93 -2.89 -1.43 10.06
N VAL A 94 -2.72 -0.73 11.19
CA VAL A 94 -1.42 -0.67 11.90
C VAL A 94 -1.41 -1.47 13.20
N ASP A 95 -2.59 -1.79 13.74
CA ASP A 95 -2.72 -2.60 14.94
C ASP A 95 -4.08 -3.32 14.95
N GLU A 96 -4.17 -4.41 15.71
CA GLU A 96 -5.39 -5.14 15.98
C GLU A 96 -5.52 -5.47 17.47
N SER A 97 -6.74 -5.41 18.00
CA SER A 97 -7.04 -5.77 19.38
C SER A 97 -8.32 -6.58 19.47
N ARG A 98 -8.49 -7.30 20.58
CA ARG A 98 -9.73 -8.01 20.92
C ARG A 98 -10.21 -7.56 22.29
N ASN A 99 -11.49 -7.27 22.42
CA ASN A 99 -12.09 -6.98 23.71
C ASN A 99 -12.44 -8.27 24.48
N GLU A 100 -12.96 -8.12 25.71
CA GLU A 100 -13.35 -9.25 26.56
C GLU A 100 -14.45 -10.13 25.96
N ALA A 101 -15.29 -9.57 25.08
CA ALA A 101 -16.32 -10.31 24.34
C ALA A 101 -15.76 -11.05 23.11
N GLY A 102 -14.47 -10.88 22.81
CA GLY A 102 -13.80 -11.48 21.65
C GLY A 102 -13.96 -10.68 20.35
N GLU A 103 -14.57 -9.50 20.40
CA GLU A 103 -14.76 -8.65 19.22
C GLU A 103 -13.44 -8.04 18.80
N ARG A 104 -13.11 -8.18 17.51
CA ARG A 104 -11.88 -7.62 16.92
C ARG A 104 -12.07 -6.15 16.56
N ARG A 105 -11.03 -5.37 16.81
CA ARG A 105 -10.94 -3.96 16.42
C ARG A 105 -9.59 -3.63 15.82
N PHE A 106 -9.58 -2.63 14.94
CA PHE A 106 -8.41 -2.27 14.14
C PHE A 106 -8.07 -0.80 14.28
N LEU A 107 -6.78 -0.51 14.37
CA LEU A 107 -6.26 0.84 14.33
C LEU A 107 -5.85 1.16 12.89
N ILE A 108 -6.34 2.28 12.37
CA ILE A 108 -6.11 2.67 10.96
C ILE A 108 -5.22 3.91 10.90
N ALA A 109 -4.19 3.88 10.07
CA ALA A 109 -3.33 5.02 9.79
C ALA A 109 -3.47 5.50 8.33
N GLN A 110 -3.30 6.80 8.13
CA GLN A 110 -3.24 7.41 6.81
C GLN A 110 -2.11 8.44 6.70
N GLY A 111 -1.64 8.69 5.47
CA GLY A 111 -0.65 9.71 5.15
C GLY A 111 -1.17 10.88 4.29
N LEU A 112 -2.39 10.78 3.74
CA LEU A 112 -2.96 11.71 2.74
C LEU A 112 -2.12 11.87 1.45
N THR A 113 -2.69 12.54 0.45
CA THR A 113 -2.02 12.92 -0.80
C THR A 113 -2.21 14.43 -1.02
N PRO A 114 -1.14 15.26 -1.04
CA PRO A 114 0.27 14.91 -0.90
C PRO A 114 0.61 14.33 0.48
N SER A 115 1.67 13.52 0.55
CA SER A 115 2.09 12.83 1.78
C SER A 115 2.40 13.84 2.89
N GLN A 116 1.72 13.66 4.02
CA GLN A 116 1.94 14.33 5.28
C GLN A 116 2.52 13.33 6.29
N SER A 117 2.66 13.74 7.55
CA SER A 117 2.96 12.82 8.65
C SER A 117 1.87 11.75 8.76
N ALA A 118 2.29 10.49 8.76
CA ALA A 118 1.39 9.39 9.05
C ALA A 118 0.73 9.60 10.42
N HIS A 119 -0.58 9.44 10.46
CA HIS A 119 -1.38 9.64 11.67
C HIS A 119 -2.51 8.63 11.77
N ILE A 120 -2.93 8.35 13.00
CA ILE A 120 -4.07 7.49 13.30
C ILE A 120 -5.36 8.24 12.99
N LEU A 121 -6.30 7.53 12.37
CA LEU A 121 -7.66 8.03 12.15
C LEU A 121 -8.44 8.01 13.46
N SER A 122 -9.07 9.15 13.80
CA SER A 122 -9.78 9.33 15.06
C SER A 122 -11.22 8.79 15.06
N GLY A 123 -11.62 7.97 14.08
CA GLY A 123 -13.01 7.53 13.91
C GLY A 123 -13.85 8.41 12.96
N TRP A 124 -15.14 8.12 12.87
CA TRP A 124 -16.08 8.81 11.96
C TRP A 124 -16.97 9.81 12.70
N ARG A 125 -16.81 11.10 12.36
CA ARG A 125 -17.70 12.23 12.71
C ARG A 125 -18.18 12.23 14.17
N ASP A 126 -19.39 11.75 14.41
CA ASP A 126 -20.12 11.87 15.67
C ASP A 126 -19.75 10.77 16.69
N ALA A 127 -18.91 9.81 16.31
CA ALA A 127 -18.37 8.75 17.18
C ALA A 127 -16.84 8.65 16.98
N PRO A 128 -16.06 9.53 17.64
CA PRO A 128 -14.61 9.53 17.54
C PRO A 128 -14.00 8.37 18.36
N ASP A 129 -14.09 7.17 17.81
CA ASP A 129 -13.36 5.99 18.29
C ASP A 129 -12.31 5.63 17.23
N PRO A 130 -11.00 5.66 17.55
CA PRO A 130 -9.94 5.28 16.61
C PRO A 130 -9.91 3.77 16.32
N TRP A 131 -10.64 2.98 17.09
CA TRP A 131 -10.74 1.53 16.92
C TRP A 131 -11.94 1.14 16.07
N TYR A 132 -11.68 0.73 14.84
CA TYR A 132 -12.69 0.32 13.87
C TYR A 132 -13.09 -1.14 14.08
N THR A 133 -14.39 -1.45 14.06
CA THR A 133 -14.89 -2.82 14.21
C THR A 133 -14.85 -3.59 12.89
N GLU A 134 -14.94 -4.93 12.95
CA GLU A 134 -15.10 -5.76 11.75
C GLU A 134 -16.32 -5.32 10.92
N GLU A 135 -17.45 -5.01 11.57
CA GLU A 135 -18.68 -4.56 10.89
C GLU A 135 -18.46 -3.28 10.08
N GLN A 136 -17.71 -2.31 10.62
CA GLN A 136 -17.40 -1.06 9.92
C GLN A 136 -16.51 -1.28 8.70
N LEU A 137 -15.54 -2.21 8.80
CA LEU A 137 -14.61 -2.53 7.72
C LEU A 137 -15.16 -3.53 6.70
N SER A 138 -16.29 -4.19 7.00
CA SER A 138 -17.03 -5.04 6.05
C SER A 138 -18.34 -4.40 5.56
N ALA A 139 -18.56 -3.12 5.85
CA ALA A 139 -19.77 -2.42 5.46
C ALA A 139 -19.89 -2.27 3.93
N GLN A 140 -21.10 -2.04 3.44
CA GLN A 140 -21.36 -1.70 2.03
C GLN A 140 -20.62 -0.42 1.58
N GLU A 141 -20.29 0.45 2.53
CA GLU A 141 -19.45 1.62 2.33
C GLU A 141 -18.57 1.78 3.58
N ILE A 142 -17.26 1.57 3.44
CA ILE A 142 -16.30 1.70 4.54
C ILE A 142 -15.96 3.17 4.70
N LYS A 143 -16.27 3.75 5.87
CA LYS A 143 -16.22 5.20 6.11
C LYS A 143 -15.04 5.59 6.97
N PHE A 144 -14.21 6.48 6.45
CA PHE A 144 -13.17 7.20 7.18
C PHE A 144 -13.42 8.69 7.09
N SER A 145 -12.93 9.45 8.07
CA SER A 145 -13.15 10.91 8.17
C SER A 145 -12.80 11.69 6.90
N SER A 146 -11.90 11.16 6.06
CA SER A 146 -11.40 11.76 4.82
C SER A 146 -11.90 11.10 3.53
N TYR A 147 -12.40 9.85 3.57
CA TYR A 147 -12.65 9.05 2.37
C TYR A 147 -13.64 7.89 2.62
N CYS A 148 -14.40 7.50 1.60
CA CYS A 148 -15.25 6.31 1.59
C CYS A 148 -14.72 5.27 0.60
N PHE A 149 -14.69 4.01 1.00
CA PHE A 149 -14.26 2.90 0.15
C PHE A 149 -15.40 1.92 -0.14
N GLU A 150 -15.27 1.24 -1.28
CA GLU A 150 -16.13 0.11 -1.66
C GLU A 150 -15.82 -1.12 -0.79
N PRO A 151 -16.74 -2.10 -0.69
CA PRO A 151 -16.59 -3.26 0.20
C PRO A 151 -15.39 -4.17 -0.12
N ASP A 152 -14.92 -4.17 -1.37
CA ASP A 152 -13.81 -4.99 -1.86
C ASP A 152 -12.44 -4.28 -1.81
N ALA A 153 -12.40 -3.10 -1.18
CA ALA A 153 -11.20 -2.28 -1.03
C ALA A 153 -10.23 -2.81 0.03
N LEU A 154 -10.63 -3.75 0.90
CA LEU A 154 -9.74 -4.39 1.86
C LEU A 154 -8.84 -5.42 1.14
N ARG A 155 -7.53 -5.22 1.21
CA ARG A 155 -6.56 -5.93 0.38
C ARG A 155 -5.28 -6.25 1.14
N ARG A 156 -4.61 -7.32 0.70
CA ARG A 156 -3.26 -7.70 1.12
C ARG A 156 -2.28 -7.46 -0.02
N TRP A 157 -1.21 -6.71 0.25
CA TRP A 157 -0.14 -6.52 -0.73
C TRP A 157 0.71 -7.78 -0.81
N LYS A 158 0.78 -8.39 -2.00
CA LYS A 158 1.48 -9.67 -2.23
C LYS A 158 1.02 -10.72 -1.21
N GLU A 159 1.93 -11.38 -0.51
CA GLU A 159 1.64 -12.39 0.52
C GLU A 159 1.45 -11.80 1.93
N GLY A 160 1.46 -10.47 2.07
CA GLY A 160 1.47 -9.78 3.36
C GLY A 160 2.88 -9.60 3.93
N PHE A 161 2.95 -8.91 5.07
CA PHE A 161 4.19 -8.83 5.85
C PHE A 161 4.26 -10.04 6.78
N PRO A 162 5.44 -10.64 7.02
CA PRO A 162 5.56 -11.75 7.96
C PRO A 162 5.05 -11.30 9.33
N ASN A 163 4.03 -11.96 9.86
CA ASN A 163 3.54 -11.65 11.19
C ASN A 163 4.44 -12.33 12.23
N ALA A 164 4.64 -11.69 13.38
CA ALA A 164 5.43 -12.29 14.46
C ALA A 164 4.83 -13.64 14.92
N ALA A 165 3.51 -13.80 14.78
CA ALA A 165 2.78 -15.02 15.07
C ALA A 165 3.06 -16.19 14.10
N ASP A 166 3.57 -15.92 12.89
CA ASP A 166 3.82 -16.93 11.85
C ASP A 166 5.20 -17.61 11.98
N THR A 167 5.97 -17.26 13.01
CA THR A 167 7.36 -17.75 13.20
C THR A 167 7.49 -18.90 14.21
N ASN A 168 6.41 -19.63 14.49
CA ASN A 168 6.44 -20.86 15.31
C ASN A 168 6.78 -22.11 14.49
#